data_AF-A0A9W9WFE9-F1
#
_entry.id   AF-A0A9W9WFE9-F1
#
_cell.length_a   1.000
_cell.length_b   1.000
_cell.length_c   1.000
_cell.angle_alpha   90.00
_cell.angle_beta   90.00
_cell.angle_gamma   90.00
#
_symmetry.space_group_name_H-M   'P 1'
#
loop_
_entity.id
_entity.type
_entity.pdbx_description
1 polymer ?
#
loop_
_entity_poly.entity_id
_entity_poly.type
_entity_poly.pdbx_seq_one_letter_code
_entity_poly.pdbx_strand_id
1 'polypeptide(L)'
;MALPAQVGRENALLYYSGNHDGYSSVEPILSSLGTPVYLDDDLISAALQEVIMVSSMYSWWGGFLTSIALLRTTKQYQVGGVTASRFFEETLAPMYTQSLEIFRTMCKEIDSGNFMTTGDGARLALHLASLKNFSKTLTDRGVSDVLIRPIMGLVEGRISQGGEDEELSALVEALSKAGSKPARSHQP
;
A
#
# COMPACT_ATOMS: atom_id res chain seq x y z
N MET A 1 4.39 -4.51 13.00
CA MET A 1 5.73 -5.07 13.20
C MET A 1 6.64 -4.07 13.91
N ALA A 2 7.14 -4.42 15.09
CA ALA A 2 8.32 -3.78 15.65
C ALA A 2 9.58 -4.45 15.06
N LEU A 3 10.53 -3.68 14.53
CA LEU A 3 11.82 -4.20 14.10
C LEU A 3 12.60 -4.73 15.33
N PRO A 4 13.51 -5.71 15.18
CA PRO A 4 14.27 -6.25 16.30
C PRO A 4 14.97 -5.19 17.16
N ALA A 5 15.49 -4.12 16.53
CA ALA A 5 16.15 -3.01 17.22
C ALA A 5 15.20 -2.07 18.00
N GLN A 6 13.88 -2.22 17.80
CA GLN A 6 12.85 -1.43 18.49
C GLN A 6 12.33 -2.13 19.75
N VAL A 7 12.56 -3.43 19.92
CA VAL A 7 12.11 -4.17 21.11
C VAL A 7 12.63 -3.50 22.38
N GLY A 8 11.75 -3.30 23.36
CA GLY A 8 12.01 -2.59 24.60
C GLY A 8 11.87 -1.07 24.53
N ARG A 9 11.45 -0.50 23.38
CA ARG A 9 11.14 0.93 23.23
C ARG A 9 9.64 1.17 23.27
N GLU A 10 9.22 2.32 23.81
CA GLU A 10 7.80 2.69 23.92
C GLU A 10 7.07 2.71 22.56
N ASN A 11 7.77 3.02 21.46
CA ASN A 11 7.18 3.05 20.13
C ASN A 11 7.09 1.67 19.43
N ALA A 12 7.51 0.58 20.09
CA ALA A 12 7.33 -0.76 19.58
C ALA A 12 5.90 -1.26 19.88
N LEU A 13 4.99 -1.11 18.92
CA LEU A 13 3.64 -1.68 19.05
C LEU A 13 3.68 -3.20 18.92
N LEU A 14 3.08 -3.89 19.89
CA LEU A 14 2.99 -5.34 19.96
C LEU A 14 1.52 -5.75 20.03
N TYR A 15 1.02 -6.44 19.01
CA TYR A 15 -0.39 -6.79 18.90
C TYR A 15 -0.67 -8.16 19.50
N TYR A 16 -1.75 -8.27 20.28
CA TYR A 16 -2.21 -9.49 20.93
C TYR A 16 -3.71 -9.68 20.70
N SER A 17 -4.17 -10.93 20.66
CA SER A 17 -5.58 -11.29 20.56
C SER A 17 -5.83 -12.66 21.20
N GLY A 18 -7.09 -13.00 21.48
CA GLY A 18 -7.48 -14.27 22.10
C GLY A 18 -8.01 -14.12 23.53
N ASN A 19 -7.47 -14.88 24.49
CA ASN A 19 -7.99 -14.85 25.86
C ASN A 19 -7.68 -13.51 26.56
N HIS A 20 -8.70 -12.66 26.71
CA HIS A 20 -8.60 -11.36 27.38
C HIS A 20 -8.07 -11.47 28.82
N ASP A 21 -8.61 -12.37 29.64
CA ASP A 21 -8.17 -12.52 31.04
C ASP A 21 -6.71 -12.97 31.12
N GLY A 22 -6.32 -13.87 30.19
CA GLY A 22 -4.93 -14.28 30.00
C GLY A 22 -4.03 -13.09 29.66
N TYR A 23 -4.42 -12.28 28.66
CA TYR A 23 -3.71 -11.06 28.28
C TYR A 23 -3.57 -10.09 29.45
N SER A 24 -4.67 -9.73 30.12
CA SER A 24 -4.66 -8.78 31.24
C SER A 24 -3.76 -9.22 32.39
N SER A 25 -3.66 -10.54 32.63
CA SER A 25 -2.77 -11.08 33.67
C SER A 25 -1.28 -10.88 33.37
N VAL A 26 -0.89 -10.76 32.10
CA VAL A 26 0.52 -10.65 31.67
C VAL A 26 0.88 -9.31 31.02
N GLU A 27 -0.10 -8.44 30.74
CA GLU A 27 0.09 -7.11 30.13
C GLU A 27 1.21 -6.27 30.79
N PRO A 28 1.36 -6.22 32.14
CA PRO A 28 2.46 -5.50 32.76
C PRO A 28 3.85 -6.03 32.37
N ILE A 29 3.97 -7.34 32.10
CA ILE A 29 5.22 -7.98 31.66
C ILE A 29 5.47 -7.65 30.19
N LEU A 30 4.43 -7.73 29.36
CA LEU A 30 4.50 -7.42 27.93
C LEU A 30 4.90 -5.96 27.67
N SER A 31 4.51 -5.04 28.56
CA SER A 31 4.89 -3.63 28.53
C SER A 31 6.40 -3.37 28.60
N SER A 32 7.19 -4.33 29.10
CA SER A 32 8.66 -4.24 29.07
C SER A 32 9.26 -4.41 27.67
N LEU A 33 8.50 -4.97 26.73
CA LEU A 33 8.93 -5.28 25.37
C LEU A 33 8.51 -4.18 24.37
N GLY A 34 7.59 -3.31 24.75
CA GLY A 34 7.00 -2.28 23.90
C GLY A 34 5.64 -1.84 24.43
N THR A 35 4.84 -1.20 23.59
CA THR A 35 3.44 -0.87 23.89
C THR A 35 2.54 -2.03 23.46
N PRO A 36 1.98 -2.82 24.39
CA PRO A 36 1.06 -3.89 24.06
C PRO A 36 -0.29 -3.32 23.62
N VAL A 37 -0.89 -3.94 22.60
CA VAL A 37 -2.19 -3.58 22.04
C VAL A 37 -3.02 -4.85 21.93
N TYR A 38 -4.02 -5.00 22.79
CA TYR A 38 -5.03 -6.03 22.66
C TYR A 38 -6.06 -5.65 21.58
N LEU A 39 -6.35 -6.56 20.67
CA LEU A 39 -7.29 -6.34 19.57
C LEU A 39 -8.70 -6.83 19.93
N ASP A 40 -8.84 -8.15 20.09
CA ASP A 40 -10.12 -8.84 20.29
C ASP A 40 -9.88 -10.28 20.78
N ASP A 41 -10.96 -11.05 20.93
CA ASP A 41 -10.94 -12.44 21.37
C ASP A 41 -10.68 -13.48 20.26
N ASP A 42 -10.51 -13.03 19.01
CA ASP A 42 -10.18 -13.92 17.90
C ASP A 42 -8.68 -14.28 17.90
N LEU A 43 -8.38 -15.57 17.92
CA LEU A 43 -7.02 -16.10 17.96
C LEU A 43 -6.18 -15.70 16.74
N ILE A 44 -6.80 -15.31 15.62
CA ILE A 44 -6.06 -14.94 14.39
C ILE A 44 -5.83 -13.44 14.21
N SER A 45 -6.52 -12.58 14.97
CA SER A 45 -6.49 -11.13 14.73
C SER A 45 -5.11 -10.50 14.85
N ALA A 46 -4.31 -10.88 15.86
CA ALA A 46 -2.95 -10.37 16.00
C ALA A 46 -2.04 -10.74 14.80
N ALA A 47 -2.17 -11.98 14.32
CA ALA A 47 -1.40 -12.44 13.16
C ALA A 47 -1.88 -11.76 11.86
N LEU A 48 -3.18 -11.55 11.71
CA LEU A 48 -3.76 -10.85 10.57
C LEU A 48 -3.35 -9.37 10.55
N GLN A 49 -3.37 -8.71 11.71
CA GLN A 49 -2.93 -7.32 11.86
C GLN A 49 -1.48 -7.13 11.40
N GLU A 50 -0.60 -8.10 11.70
CA GLU A 50 0.77 -8.09 11.21
C GLU A 50 0.84 -8.18 9.68
N VAL A 51 0.09 -9.11 9.07
CA VAL A 51 0.02 -9.26 7.61
C VAL A 51 -0.51 -7.98 6.94
N ILE A 52 -1.55 -7.37 7.50
CA ILE A 52 -2.12 -6.11 7.00
C ILE A 52 -1.05 -5.02 6.94
N MET A 53 -0.34 -4.76 8.04
CA MET A 53 0.70 -3.73 8.08
C MET A 53 1.87 -4.05 7.14
N VAL A 54 2.36 -5.29 7.16
CA VAL A 54 3.54 -5.71 6.40
C VAL A 54 3.27 -5.71 4.89
N SER A 55 2.04 -6.02 4.45
CA SER A 55 1.66 -5.98 3.03
C SER A 55 1.83 -4.57 2.41
N SER A 56 1.47 -3.52 3.16
CA SER A 56 1.67 -2.13 2.75
C SER A 56 3.16 -1.79 2.67
N MET A 57 3.94 -2.21 3.66
CA MET A 57 5.39 -1.97 3.72
C MET A 57 6.13 -2.51 2.48
N TYR A 58 5.86 -3.76 2.09
CA TYR A 58 6.51 -4.35 0.90
C TYR A 58 6.09 -3.66 -0.41
N SER A 59 4.85 -3.16 -0.50
CA SER A 59 4.39 -2.37 -1.64
C SER A 59 5.16 -1.05 -1.74
N TRP A 60 5.40 -0.39 -0.61
CA TRP A 60 6.17 0.85 -0.55
C TRP A 60 7.64 0.64 -0.94
N TRP A 61 8.27 -0.42 -0.42
CA TRP A 61 9.63 -0.79 -0.80
C TRP A 61 9.74 -1.16 -2.28
N GLY A 62 8.76 -1.86 -2.84
CA GLY A 62 8.71 -2.15 -4.28
C GLY A 62 8.68 -0.89 -5.14
N GLY A 63 7.85 0.09 -4.77
CA GLY A 63 7.79 1.40 -5.43
C GLY A 63 9.10 2.19 -5.32
N PHE A 64 9.71 2.20 -4.12
CA PHE A 64 11.02 2.81 -3.89
C PHE A 64 12.10 2.18 -4.77
N LEU A 65 12.22 0.85 -4.78
CA LEU A 65 13.22 0.12 -5.57
C LEU A 65 13.03 0.34 -7.08
N THR A 66 11.77 0.39 -7.56
CA THR A 66 11.45 0.72 -8.96
C THR A 66 11.93 2.13 -9.31
N SER A 67 11.70 3.11 -8.42
CA SER A 67 12.13 4.50 -8.59
C SER A 67 13.66 4.61 -8.68
N ILE A 68 14.38 3.92 -7.79
CA ILE A 68 15.85 3.92 -7.80
C ILE A 68 16.40 3.19 -9.04
N ALA A 69 15.79 2.07 -9.45
CA ALA A 69 16.20 1.38 -10.68
C ALA A 69 16.08 2.30 -11.90
N LEU A 70 15.00 3.08 -12.00
CA LEU A 70 14.81 4.07 -13.06
C LEU A 70 15.82 5.23 -12.95
N LEU A 71 16.06 5.75 -11.74
CA LEU A 71 17.07 6.79 -11.50
C LEU A 71 18.46 6.38 -12.01
N ARG A 72 18.86 5.11 -11.83
CA ARG A 72 20.16 4.59 -12.30
C ARG A 72 20.33 4.63 -13.82
N THR A 73 19.24 4.73 -14.58
CA THR A 73 19.26 4.86 -16.04
C THR A 73 19.47 6.30 -16.50
N THR A 74 19.39 7.28 -15.59
CA THR A 74 19.58 8.70 -15.90
C THR A 74 21.06 9.03 -16.04
N LYS A 75 21.38 10.01 -16.92
CA LYS A 75 22.75 10.47 -17.13
C LYS A 75 23.36 11.04 -15.85
N GLN A 76 22.56 11.77 -15.07
CA GLN A 76 22.95 12.41 -13.82
C GLN A 76 23.45 11.39 -12.81
N TYR A 77 22.78 10.24 -12.70
CA TYR A 77 23.24 9.17 -11.82
C TYR A 77 24.52 8.53 -12.35
N GLN A 78 24.58 8.25 -13.66
CA GLN A 78 25.73 7.57 -14.30
C GLN A 78 27.03 8.37 -14.22
N VAL A 79 26.95 9.70 -14.28
CA VAL A 79 28.13 10.59 -14.16
C VAL A 79 28.42 11.03 -12.72
N GLY A 80 27.71 10.47 -11.73
CA GLY A 80 27.91 10.79 -10.31
C GLY A 80 27.36 12.15 -9.86
N GLY A 81 26.51 12.79 -10.67
CA GLY A 81 25.85 14.06 -10.34
C GLY A 81 24.71 13.93 -9.30
N VAL A 82 24.18 12.71 -9.10
CA VAL A 82 23.19 12.39 -8.06
C VAL A 82 23.43 11.00 -7.49
N THR A 83 23.17 10.81 -6.20
CA THR A 83 23.19 9.51 -5.52
C THR A 83 21.77 9.09 -5.11
N ALA A 84 21.56 7.81 -4.84
CA ALA A 84 20.26 7.32 -4.38
C ALA A 84 19.84 8.00 -3.05
N SER A 85 20.77 8.18 -2.12
CA SER A 85 20.53 8.88 -0.85
C SER A 85 20.12 10.33 -1.07
N ARG A 86 20.84 11.07 -1.93
CA ARG A 86 20.50 12.46 -2.24
C ARG A 86 19.11 12.58 -2.88
N PHE A 87 18.80 11.70 -3.83
CA PHE A 87 17.49 11.66 -4.46
C PHE A 87 16.37 11.32 -3.48
N PHE A 88 16.62 10.42 -2.53
CA PHE A 88 15.66 10.13 -1.47
C PHE A 88 15.36 11.37 -0.63
N GLU A 89 16.39 12.02 -0.07
CA GLU A 89 16.22 13.18 0.79
C GLU A 89 15.60 14.38 0.06
N GLU A 90 16.04 14.67 -1.16
CA GLU A 90 15.61 15.86 -1.90
C GLU A 90 14.29 15.65 -2.67
N THR A 91 13.85 14.41 -2.90
CA THR A 91 12.69 14.12 -3.77
C THR A 91 11.69 13.16 -3.15
N LEU A 92 12.09 11.93 -2.81
CA LEU A 92 11.12 10.92 -2.37
C LEU A 92 10.58 11.18 -0.95
N ALA A 93 11.42 11.59 -0.01
CA ALA A 93 11.00 11.83 1.37
C ALA A 93 9.97 12.99 1.49
N PRO A 94 10.15 14.16 0.83
CA PRO A 94 9.12 15.19 0.77
C PRO A 94 7.83 14.69 0.13
N MET A 95 7.93 13.96 -0.99
CA MET A 95 6.77 13.40 -1.69
C MET A 95 5.99 12.42 -0.81
N TYR A 96 6.66 11.52 -0.09
CA TYR A 96 6.02 10.58 0.83
C TYR A 96 5.33 11.29 1.99
N THR A 97 5.92 12.36 2.51
CA THR A 97 5.30 13.17 3.56
C THR A 97 4.02 13.83 3.06
N GLN A 98 4.03 14.40 1.86
CA GLN A 98 2.86 15.02 1.24
C GLN A 98 1.76 13.99 0.90
N SER A 99 2.14 12.75 0.62
CA SER A 99 1.21 11.66 0.30
C SER A 99 0.29 11.28 1.46
N LEU A 100 0.61 11.68 2.71
CA LEU A 100 -0.27 11.42 3.86
C LEU A 100 -1.65 12.05 3.70
N GLU A 101 -1.77 13.24 3.11
CA GLU A 101 -3.08 13.84 2.85
C GLU A 101 -3.88 13.07 1.80
N ILE A 102 -3.20 12.52 0.78
CA ILE A 102 -3.83 11.69 -0.25
C ILE A 102 -4.44 10.44 0.41
N PHE A 103 -3.70 9.76 1.29
CA PHE A 103 -4.23 8.60 2.01
C PHE A 103 -5.41 8.97 2.92
N ARG A 104 -5.38 10.13 3.58
CA ARG A 104 -6.54 10.59 4.38
C ARG A 104 -7.78 10.83 3.53
N THR A 105 -7.62 11.36 2.32
CA THR A 105 -8.71 11.50 1.36
C THR A 105 -9.25 10.14 0.92
N MET A 106 -8.36 9.21 0.54
CA MET A 106 -8.76 7.84 0.17
C MET A 106 -9.52 7.13 1.30
N CYS A 107 -9.12 7.29 2.57
CA CYS A 107 -9.89 6.73 3.69
C CYS A 107 -11.34 7.24 3.71
N LYS A 108 -11.58 8.53 3.49
CA LYS A 108 -12.94 9.10 3.46
C LYS A 108 -13.77 8.54 2.30
N GLU A 109 -13.15 8.37 1.13
CA GLU A 109 -13.78 7.77 -0.05
C GLU A 109 -14.17 6.31 0.23
N ILE A 110 -13.24 5.53 0.82
CA ILE A 110 -13.46 4.13 1.21
C ILE A 110 -14.56 4.01 2.27
N ASP A 111 -14.50 4.80 3.34
CA ASP A 111 -15.48 4.76 4.44
C ASP A 111 -16.89 5.16 3.97
N SER A 112 -16.97 6.10 3.02
CA SER A 112 -18.26 6.52 2.44
C SER A 112 -18.78 5.60 1.34
N GLY A 113 -17.93 4.76 0.77
CA GLY A 113 -18.22 3.98 -0.44
C GLY A 113 -18.47 4.85 -1.69
N ASN A 114 -18.18 6.15 -1.64
CA ASN A 114 -18.31 7.06 -2.77
C ASN A 114 -16.94 7.30 -3.39
N PHE A 115 -16.71 6.68 -4.53
CA PHE A 115 -15.45 6.77 -5.26
C PHE A 115 -15.51 7.75 -6.43
N MET A 116 -16.61 8.46 -6.68
CA MET A 116 -16.70 9.35 -7.83
C MET A 116 -15.70 10.51 -7.71
N THR A 117 -14.95 10.76 -8.78
CA THR A 117 -14.00 11.88 -8.82
C THR A 117 -14.72 13.22 -8.64
N THR A 118 -14.18 14.04 -7.74
CA THR A 118 -14.67 15.40 -7.50
C THR A 118 -13.50 16.37 -7.31
N GLY A 119 -13.72 17.66 -7.61
CA GLY A 119 -12.71 18.70 -7.44
C GLY A 119 -11.41 18.43 -8.20
N ASP A 120 -10.29 18.45 -7.49
CA ASP A 120 -8.93 18.25 -8.03
C ASP A 120 -8.49 16.77 -8.05
N GLY A 121 -9.44 15.84 -7.89
CA GLY A 121 -9.19 14.40 -7.94
C GLY A 121 -8.78 13.87 -9.31
N ALA A 122 -8.41 12.59 -9.38
CA ALA A 122 -7.88 11.96 -10.59
C ALA A 122 -8.63 10.66 -10.93
N ARG A 123 -9.48 10.74 -11.96
CA ARG A 123 -10.24 9.58 -12.43
C ARG A 123 -9.37 8.41 -12.90
N LEU A 124 -9.89 7.19 -12.79
CA LEU A 124 -9.18 5.95 -13.16
C LEU A 124 -8.66 5.96 -14.59
N ALA A 125 -9.35 6.57 -15.55
CA ALA A 125 -8.82 6.71 -16.91
C ALA A 125 -7.50 7.51 -16.98
N LEU A 126 -7.36 8.56 -16.16
CA LEU A 126 -6.14 9.35 -16.09
C LEU A 126 -5.00 8.54 -15.44
N HIS A 127 -5.33 7.77 -14.39
CA HIS A 127 -4.39 6.83 -13.80
C HIS A 127 -3.97 5.74 -14.79
N LEU A 128 -4.89 5.18 -15.59
CA LEU A 128 -4.57 4.17 -16.59
C LEU A 128 -3.60 4.70 -17.65
N ALA A 129 -3.85 5.91 -18.16
CA ALA A 129 -2.94 6.56 -19.11
C ALA A 129 -1.54 6.75 -18.49
N SER A 130 -1.48 7.18 -17.22
CA SER A 130 -0.23 7.36 -16.48
C SER A 130 0.52 6.05 -16.27
N LEU A 131 -0.17 4.98 -15.85
CA LEU A 131 0.41 3.65 -15.65
C LEU A 131 0.96 3.05 -16.95
N LYS A 132 0.24 3.22 -18.07
CA LYS A 132 0.71 2.82 -19.40
C LYS A 132 1.99 3.56 -19.79
N ASN A 133 2.05 4.86 -19.53
CA ASN A 133 3.26 5.66 -19.78
C ASN A 133 4.43 5.23 -18.87
N PHE A 134 4.17 4.94 -17.59
CA PHE A 134 5.18 4.46 -16.66
C PHE A 134 5.75 3.10 -17.08
N SER A 135 4.89 2.12 -17.38
CA SER A 135 5.31 0.80 -17.88
C SER A 135 6.15 0.94 -19.14
N LYS A 136 5.70 1.73 -20.12
CA LYS A 136 6.47 2.01 -21.32
C LYS A 136 7.84 2.62 -21.00
N THR A 137 7.89 3.65 -20.17
CA THR A 137 9.13 4.34 -19.79
C THR A 137 10.11 3.40 -19.10
N LEU A 138 9.62 2.53 -18.20
CA LEU A 138 10.46 1.53 -17.54
C LEU A 138 11.08 0.60 -18.57
N THR A 139 10.27 0.03 -19.47
CA THR A 139 10.76 -0.91 -20.49
C THR A 139 11.73 -0.26 -21.48
N ASP A 140 11.46 0.97 -21.94
CA ASP A 140 12.35 1.74 -22.83
C ASP A 140 13.72 2.02 -22.17
N ARG A 141 13.75 2.09 -20.84
CA ARG A 141 14.96 2.29 -20.03
C ARG A 141 15.61 0.99 -19.58
N GLY A 142 15.10 -0.17 -20.00
CA GLY A 142 15.61 -1.48 -19.61
C GLY A 142 15.31 -1.86 -18.16
N VAL A 143 14.32 -1.22 -17.54
CA VAL A 143 13.83 -1.52 -16.18
C VAL A 143 12.57 -2.37 -16.27
N SER A 144 12.46 -3.40 -15.42
CA SER A 144 11.27 -4.23 -15.37
C SER A 144 10.06 -3.43 -14.87
N ASP A 145 8.91 -3.61 -15.53
CA ASP A 145 7.62 -3.04 -15.15
C ASP A 145 6.75 -4.03 -14.34
N VAL A 146 7.34 -5.12 -13.83
CA VAL A 146 6.61 -6.23 -13.20
C VAL A 146 5.73 -5.79 -12.02
N LEU A 147 6.14 -4.74 -11.29
CA LEU A 147 5.37 -4.19 -10.16
C LEU A 147 4.25 -3.21 -10.60
N ILE A 148 4.31 -2.68 -11.83
CA ILE A 148 3.28 -1.77 -12.36
C ILE A 148 2.13 -2.54 -13.00
N ARG A 149 2.41 -3.70 -13.60
CA ARG A 149 1.39 -4.51 -14.29
C ARG A 149 0.18 -4.91 -13.42
N PRO A 150 0.36 -5.36 -12.15
CA PRO A 150 -0.79 -5.75 -11.33
C PRO A 150 -1.76 -4.60 -11.07
N ILE A 151 -1.26 -3.41 -10.70
CA ILE A 151 -2.14 -2.25 -10.46
C ILE A 151 -2.79 -1.77 -11.75
N MET A 152 -2.08 -1.81 -12.88
CA MET A 152 -2.67 -1.50 -14.19
C MET A 152 -3.82 -2.45 -14.52
N GLY A 153 -3.66 -3.75 -14.26
CA GLY A 153 -4.73 -4.74 -14.46
C GLY A 153 -5.95 -4.51 -13.57
N LEU A 154 -5.75 -4.05 -12.32
CA LEU A 154 -6.87 -3.67 -11.43
C LEU A 154 -7.64 -2.46 -11.97
N VAL A 155 -6.92 -1.43 -12.45
CA VAL A 155 -7.52 -0.24 -13.06
C VAL A 155 -8.29 -0.60 -14.33
N GLU A 156 -7.71 -1.39 -15.23
CA GLU A 156 -8.39 -1.86 -16.45
C GLU A 156 -9.63 -2.68 -16.12
N GLY A 157 -9.52 -3.57 -15.14
CA GLY A 157 -10.65 -4.35 -14.63
C GLY A 157 -11.78 -3.47 -14.11
N ARG A 158 -11.47 -2.45 -13.30
CA ARG A 158 -12.48 -1.54 -12.75
C ARG A 158 -13.12 -0.66 -13.82
N ILE A 159 -12.33 -0.14 -14.76
CA ILE A 159 -12.85 0.61 -15.93
C ILE A 159 -13.81 -0.25 -16.76
N SER A 160 -13.49 -1.54 -16.97
CA SER A 160 -14.39 -2.46 -17.71
C SER A 160 -15.74 -2.69 -17.03
N GLN A 161 -15.83 -2.40 -15.72
CA GLN A 161 -17.04 -2.47 -14.92
C GLN A 161 -17.79 -1.12 -14.85
N GLY A 162 -17.35 -0.11 -15.60
CA GLY A 162 -17.96 1.22 -15.64
C GLY A 162 -17.37 2.23 -14.65
N GLY A 163 -16.30 1.89 -13.92
CA GLY A 163 -15.66 2.78 -12.94
C GLY A 163 -14.70 3.80 -13.53
N GLU A 164 -14.87 4.24 -14.79
CA GLU A 164 -13.89 5.10 -15.46
C GLU A 164 -13.66 6.44 -14.76
N ASP A 165 -14.73 7.01 -14.22
CA ASP A 165 -14.78 8.31 -13.56
C ASP A 165 -14.64 8.23 -12.03
N GLU A 166 -14.19 7.07 -11.53
CA GLU A 166 -13.90 6.87 -10.11
C GLU A 166 -12.44 7.22 -9.76
N GLU A 167 -12.19 7.51 -8.49
CA GLU A 167 -10.88 7.67 -7.89
C GLU A 167 -10.15 6.32 -7.74
N LEU A 168 -8.84 6.37 -7.55
CA LEU A 168 -8.01 5.18 -7.36
C LEU A 168 -8.41 4.35 -6.12
N SER A 169 -9.06 4.96 -5.13
CA SER A 169 -9.57 4.28 -3.93
C SER A 169 -10.62 3.20 -4.24
N ALA A 170 -11.34 3.30 -5.37
CA ALA A 170 -12.28 2.28 -5.83
C ALA A 170 -11.66 0.89 -6.00
N LEU A 171 -10.33 0.81 -6.18
CA LEU A 171 -9.62 -0.46 -6.32
C LEU A 171 -9.67 -1.31 -5.04
N VAL A 172 -10.00 -0.73 -3.87
CA VAL A 172 -10.22 -1.51 -2.63
C VAL A 172 -11.32 -2.56 -2.82
N GLU A 173 -12.36 -2.23 -3.59
CA GLU A 173 -13.47 -3.14 -3.89
C GLU A 173 -13.03 -4.27 -4.81
N ALA A 174 -12.17 -3.97 -5.79
CA ALA A 174 -11.63 -4.96 -6.71
C ALA A 174 -10.73 -5.98 -5.96
N LEU A 175 -9.92 -5.50 -5.02
CA LEU A 175 -9.07 -6.34 -4.18
C LEU A 175 -9.88 -7.19 -3.20
N SER A 176 -10.96 -6.64 -2.64
CA SER A 176 -11.83 -7.33 -1.67
C SER A 176 -12.71 -8.41 -2.32
N LYS A 177 -13.10 -8.23 -3.59
CA LYS A 177 -13.98 -9.16 -4.32
C LYS A 177 -13.26 -10.35 -4.96
N ALA A 178 -11.93 -10.39 -4.96
CA ALA A 178 -11.16 -11.49 -5.53
C ALA A 178 -11.41 -12.87 -4.85
N GLY A 179 -12.19 -12.92 -3.75
CA GLY A 179 -12.70 -14.15 -3.11
C GLY A 179 -14.11 -14.61 -3.54
N SER A 180 -14.84 -13.81 -4.33
CA SER A 180 -16.18 -14.17 -4.82
C SER A 180 -16.08 -14.96 -6.13
N LYS A 181 -16.14 -16.29 -6.02
CA LYS A 181 -16.28 -17.20 -7.17
C LYS A 181 -17.48 -16.74 -8.03
N PRO A 182 -17.40 -16.73 -9.38
CA PRO A 182 -18.57 -16.41 -10.19
C PRO A 182 -19.67 -17.44 -9.89
N ALA A 183 -20.87 -16.96 -9.59
CA ALA A 183 -22.06 -17.79 -9.46
C ALA A 183 -22.17 -18.63 -10.73
N ARG A 184 -22.00 -19.95 -10.59
CA ARG A 184 -22.29 -20.88 -11.68
C ARG A 184 -23.75 -20.66 -12.06
N SER A 185 -23.98 -20.12 -13.24
CA SER A 185 -25.29 -20.12 -13.87
C SER A 185 -25.72 -21.58 -14.05
N HIS A 186 -26.57 -22.08 -13.16
CA HIS A 186 -27.41 -23.22 -13.47
C HIS A 186 -28.40 -22.75 -14.53
N GLN A 187 -28.16 -23.15 -15.78
CA GLN A 187 -29.23 -23.26 -16.76
C GLN A 187 -29.87 -24.65 -16.62
N PRO A 188 -31.20 -24.75 -16.52
CA PRO A 188 -31.93 -25.99 -16.78
C PRO A 188 -31.94 -26.32 -18.28
#